data_AF-A0A9P3BW55-F1
#
_entry.id   AF-A0A9P3BW55-F1
#
_cell.length_a   1.000
_cell.length_b   1.000
_cell.length_c   1.000
_cell.angle_alpha   90.00
_cell.angle_beta   90.00
_cell.angle_gamma   90.00
#
_symmetry.space_group_name_H-M   'P 1'
#
loop_
_entity.id
_entity.type
_entity.pdbx_description
1 polymer ?
#
loop_
_entity_poly.entity_id
_entity_poly.type
_entity_poly.pdbx_seq_one_letter_code
_entity_poly.pdbx_strand_id
1 'polypeptide(L)'
;MPAFMQVQWPSFLCPPDDYEIGMVKPELPPNLDEMDSDEKAFAITKRDKALLTKCYEAALAKNHLQSYLAFTRVDTAIRHLFTFCETTSKNGIIPLRDSLVQISRNWSQMDLPHNCPYQVSNDELLKHKFELARYKDWHKLKSYTQELLHSDDDGWVPPQLDFDKVKARHAELFQLYMQKETEELPEEEAKKLWFYIDRE
;
A
#
# COMPACT_ATOMS: atom_id res chain seq x y z
N MET A 1 -10.53 -15.84 15.00
CA MET A 1 -9.71 -14.62 14.88
C MET A 1 -10.54 -13.41 15.29
N PRO A 2 -9.95 -12.39 15.91
CA PRO A 2 -10.60 -11.10 16.16
C PRO A 2 -11.24 -10.51 14.89
N ALA A 3 -12.40 -9.87 15.02
CA ALA A 3 -13.14 -9.31 13.88
C ALA A 3 -12.33 -8.28 13.06
N PHE A 4 -11.48 -7.49 13.73
CA PHE A 4 -10.65 -6.48 13.06
C PHE A 4 -9.59 -7.09 12.11
N MET A 5 -9.24 -8.37 12.27
CA MET A 5 -8.36 -9.10 11.36
C MET A 5 -9.10 -9.64 10.13
N GLN A 6 -10.43 -9.72 10.18
CA GLN A 6 -11.25 -10.26 9.10
C GLN A 6 -11.86 -9.18 8.21
N VAL A 7 -11.96 -7.95 8.72
CA VAL A 7 -12.49 -6.81 7.96
C VAL A 7 -11.40 -6.16 7.12
N GLN A 8 -11.66 -6.08 5.82
CA GLN A 8 -10.80 -5.44 4.83
C GLN A 8 -11.67 -4.74 3.79
N TRP A 9 -11.10 -3.78 3.07
CA TRP A 9 -11.75 -3.27 1.87
C TRP A 9 -11.89 -4.42 0.85
N PRO A 10 -13.06 -4.58 0.20
CA PRO A 10 -13.18 -5.45 -0.96
C PRO A 10 -12.11 -5.12 -2.00
N SER A 11 -11.55 -6.12 -2.66
CA SER A 11 -10.44 -5.95 -3.62
C SER A 11 -10.75 -5.05 -4.82
N PHE A 12 -12.03 -4.97 -5.21
CA PHE A 12 -12.48 -4.07 -6.28
C PHE A 12 -12.62 -2.61 -5.82
N LEU A 13 -12.58 -2.36 -4.51
CA LEU A 13 -12.45 -1.01 -3.98
C LEU A 13 -10.97 -0.70 -3.81
N CYS A 14 -10.55 0.42 -4.38
CA CYS A 14 -9.21 0.96 -4.22
C CYS A 14 -9.36 2.38 -3.65
N PRO A 15 -9.49 2.50 -2.30
CA PRO A 15 -9.54 3.80 -1.66
C PRO A 15 -8.26 4.58 -2.01
N PRO A 16 -8.35 5.89 -2.30
CA PRO A 16 -7.17 6.72 -2.44
C PRO A 16 -6.30 6.72 -1.17
N ASP A 17 -5.01 6.97 -1.32
CA ASP A 17 -4.05 6.98 -0.19
C ASP A 17 -4.44 7.97 0.93
N ASP A 18 -5.09 9.07 0.56
CA ASP A 18 -5.59 10.13 1.44
C ASP A 18 -7.07 9.95 1.81
N TYR A 19 -7.62 8.74 1.68
CA TYR A 19 -9.00 8.47 2.05
C TYR A 19 -9.23 8.61 3.56
N GLU A 20 -10.10 9.53 3.94
CA GLU A 20 -10.53 9.70 5.33
C GLU A 20 -11.76 8.84 5.63
N ILE A 21 -11.76 8.10 6.73
CA ILE A 21 -12.92 7.35 7.24
C ILE A 21 -13.90 8.31 7.92
N GLY A 22 -15.21 8.06 7.79
CA GLY A 22 -16.28 8.81 8.45
C GLY A 22 -17.16 9.62 7.50
N MET A 23 -17.88 10.61 8.03
CA MET A 23 -18.83 11.44 7.26
C MET A 23 -18.13 12.58 6.51
N VAL A 24 -17.11 12.26 5.72
CA VAL A 24 -16.38 13.20 4.87
C VAL A 24 -16.86 13.04 3.43
N LYS A 25 -17.29 14.14 2.81
CA LYS A 25 -17.70 14.16 1.40
C LYS A 25 -16.45 14.35 0.53
N PRO A 26 -16.16 13.44 -0.41
CA PRO A 26 -15.09 13.65 -1.37
C PRO A 26 -15.43 14.80 -2.31
N GLU A 27 -14.51 15.76 -2.43
CA GLU A 27 -14.68 16.93 -3.29
C GLU A 27 -13.56 16.98 -4.34
N LEU A 28 -13.84 17.69 -5.44
CA LEU A 28 -12.81 17.96 -6.45
C LEU A 28 -11.85 19.04 -5.93
N PRO A 29 -10.59 19.01 -6.36
CA PRO A 29 -9.65 20.06 -6.00
C PRO A 29 -10.14 21.42 -6.52
N PRO A 30 -9.94 22.52 -5.78
CA PRO A 30 -10.47 23.84 -6.13
C PRO A 30 -9.85 24.42 -7.41
N ASN A 31 -8.63 23.99 -7.76
CA ASN A 31 -7.91 24.39 -8.96
C ASN A 31 -8.22 23.50 -10.18
N LEU A 32 -9.32 22.73 -10.16
CA LEU A 32 -9.66 21.81 -11.25
C LEU A 32 -9.67 22.50 -12.61
N ASP A 33 -10.18 23.72 -12.71
CA ASP A 33 -10.28 24.43 -14.00
C ASP A 33 -8.92 24.78 -14.62
N GLU A 34 -7.90 24.98 -13.77
CA GLU A 34 -6.53 25.34 -14.14
C GLU A 34 -5.68 24.12 -14.55
N MET A 35 -6.14 22.91 -14.22
CA MET A 35 -5.46 21.65 -14.53
C MET A 35 -5.57 21.28 -16.01
N ASP A 36 -4.60 20.52 -16.51
CA ASP A 36 -4.67 19.96 -17.86
C ASP A 36 -5.70 18.82 -17.97
N SER A 37 -5.90 18.30 -19.18
CA SER A 37 -6.92 17.26 -19.44
C SER A 37 -6.66 15.96 -18.66
N ASP A 38 -5.41 15.56 -18.55
CA ASP A 38 -5.02 14.29 -17.92
C ASP A 38 -5.09 14.44 -16.40
N GLU A 39 -4.62 15.57 -15.87
CA GLU A 39 -4.77 15.96 -14.48
C GLU A 39 -6.24 16.03 -14.05
N LYS A 40 -7.12 16.65 -14.87
CA LYS A 40 -8.56 16.68 -14.65
C LYS A 40 -9.16 15.28 -14.60
N ALA A 41 -8.82 14.43 -15.57
CA ALA A 41 -9.31 13.06 -15.63
C ALA A 41 -8.86 12.24 -14.40
N PHE A 42 -7.62 12.44 -13.95
CA PHE A 42 -7.10 11.83 -12.74
C PHE A 42 -7.85 12.31 -11.49
N ALA A 43 -8.06 13.62 -11.32
CA ALA A 43 -8.77 14.19 -10.19
C ALA A 43 -10.23 13.68 -10.10
N ILE A 44 -10.92 13.60 -11.24
CA ILE A 44 -12.28 13.04 -11.33
C ILE A 44 -12.26 11.56 -10.94
N THR A 45 -11.35 10.77 -11.52
CA THR A 45 -11.24 9.32 -11.22
C THR A 45 -10.95 9.08 -9.74
N LYS A 46 -10.06 9.88 -9.13
CA LYS A 46 -9.75 9.83 -7.71
C LYS A 46 -10.99 10.13 -6.85
N ARG A 47 -11.74 11.18 -7.19
CA ARG A 47 -13.00 11.54 -6.49
C ARG A 47 -14.03 10.43 -6.61
N ASP A 48 -14.19 9.83 -7.79
CA ASP A 48 -15.16 8.77 -8.02
C ASP A 48 -14.81 7.50 -7.25
N LYS A 49 -13.52 7.13 -7.18
CA LYS A 49 -13.03 6.04 -6.30
C LYS A 49 -13.32 6.33 -4.82
N ALA A 50 -13.06 7.56 -4.36
CA ALA A 50 -13.37 7.95 -2.99
C ALA A 50 -14.88 7.90 -2.71
N LEU A 51 -15.71 8.37 -3.64
CA LEU A 51 -17.17 8.35 -3.52
C LEU A 51 -17.71 6.93 -3.47
N LEU A 52 -17.23 6.04 -4.33
CA LEU A 52 -17.60 4.63 -4.30
C LEU A 52 -17.21 3.97 -2.97
N THR A 53 -16.02 4.27 -2.45
CA THR A 53 -15.56 3.81 -1.14
C THR A 53 -16.47 4.33 -0.02
N LYS A 54 -16.90 5.59 -0.07
CA LYS A 54 -17.87 6.18 0.87
C LYS A 54 -19.23 5.50 0.83
N CYS A 55 -19.73 5.19 -0.36
CA CYS A 55 -20.99 4.45 -0.51
C CYS A 55 -20.91 3.08 0.17
N TYR A 56 -19.80 2.37 -0.01
CA TYR A 56 -19.56 1.10 0.68
C TYR A 56 -19.47 1.28 2.20
N GLU A 57 -18.71 2.26 2.68
CA GLU A 57 -18.58 2.56 4.11
C GLU A 57 -19.95 2.84 4.76
N ALA A 58 -20.77 3.68 4.12
CA ALA A 58 -22.12 4.01 4.58
C ALA A 58 -23.03 2.76 4.56
N ALA A 59 -22.94 1.94 3.52
CA ALA A 59 -23.68 0.68 3.44
C ALA A 59 -23.24 -0.30 4.52
N LEU A 60 -21.94 -0.38 4.82
CA LEU A 60 -21.39 -1.24 5.88
C LEU A 60 -21.87 -0.78 7.26
N ALA A 61 -21.84 0.53 7.54
CA ALA A 61 -22.34 1.09 8.78
C ALA A 61 -23.84 0.83 8.98
N LYS A 62 -24.64 0.97 7.90
CA LYS A 62 -26.09 0.75 7.94
C LYS A 62 -26.46 -0.71 8.10
N ASN A 63 -25.82 -1.62 7.36
CA ASN A 63 -26.25 -3.01 7.26
C ASN A 63 -25.48 -3.95 8.21
N HIS A 64 -24.27 -3.59 8.62
CA HIS A 64 -23.45 -4.42 9.50
C HIS A 64 -22.52 -3.59 10.41
N LEU A 65 -23.14 -2.86 11.35
CA LEU A 65 -22.45 -1.95 12.26
C LEU A 65 -21.24 -2.58 12.97
N GLN A 66 -21.30 -3.86 13.34
CA GLN A 66 -20.19 -4.53 14.02
C GLN A 66 -18.92 -4.60 13.16
N SER A 67 -19.04 -4.86 11.86
CA SER A 67 -17.89 -4.85 10.94
C SER A 67 -17.37 -3.43 10.75
N TYR A 68 -18.26 -2.44 10.63
CA TYR A 68 -17.86 -1.05 10.56
C TYR A 68 -17.07 -0.64 11.81
N LEU A 69 -17.53 -0.97 13.01
CA LEU A 69 -16.82 -0.66 14.25
C LEU A 69 -15.49 -1.41 14.36
N ALA A 70 -15.44 -2.69 13.99
CA ALA A 70 -14.20 -3.47 13.96
C ALA A 70 -13.17 -2.88 12.98
N PHE A 71 -13.64 -2.27 11.89
CA PHE A 71 -12.80 -1.65 10.87
C PHE A 71 -12.30 -0.25 11.30
N THR A 72 -13.13 0.52 12.00
CA THR A 72 -12.88 1.96 12.26
C THR A 72 -12.39 2.30 13.67
N ARG A 73 -12.68 1.47 14.68
CA ARG A 73 -12.28 1.74 16.07
C ARG A 73 -10.90 1.22 16.44
N VAL A 74 -10.39 0.24 15.70
CA VAL A 74 -9.07 -0.34 15.98
C VAL A 74 -8.04 0.47 15.20
N ASP A 75 -7.01 0.93 15.90
CA ASP A 75 -5.90 1.66 15.32
C ASP A 75 -5.30 0.88 14.13
N THR A 76 -5.06 1.58 13.03
CA THR A 76 -4.57 1.00 11.78
C THR A 76 -3.23 0.28 11.98
N ALA A 77 -2.33 0.78 12.84
CA ALA A 77 -1.06 0.14 13.13
C ALA A 77 -1.24 -1.22 13.84
N ILE A 78 -2.26 -1.35 14.71
CA ILE A 78 -2.60 -2.65 15.32
C ILE A 78 -3.11 -3.61 14.25
N ARG A 79 -4.00 -3.16 13.37
CA ARG A 79 -4.52 -4.01 12.29
C ARG A 79 -3.39 -4.48 11.37
N HIS A 80 -2.53 -3.55 10.96
CA HIS A 80 -1.36 -3.79 10.13
C HIS A 80 -0.36 -4.74 10.78
N LEU A 81 -0.12 -4.63 12.10
CA LEU A 81 0.73 -5.55 12.83
C LEU A 81 0.34 -7.00 12.57
N PHE A 82 -0.94 -7.33 12.74
CA PHE A 82 -1.43 -8.70 12.53
C PHE A 82 -1.37 -9.12 11.06
N THR A 83 -1.75 -8.25 10.12
CA THR A 83 -1.65 -8.52 8.68
C THR A 83 -0.21 -8.78 8.22
N PHE A 84 0.75 -8.00 8.73
CA PHE A 84 2.15 -8.11 8.33
C PHE A 84 2.90 -9.23 9.04
N CYS A 85 2.51 -9.61 10.26
CA CYS A 85 3.04 -10.80 10.92
C CYS A 85 2.89 -12.05 10.04
N GLU A 86 1.74 -12.22 9.39
CA GLU A 86 1.45 -13.37 8.53
C GLU A 86 2.15 -13.28 7.16
N THR A 87 2.47 -12.06 6.70
CA THR A 87 2.98 -11.81 5.35
C THR A 87 4.45 -11.35 5.31
N THR A 88 5.16 -11.39 6.45
CA THR A 88 6.57 -10.96 6.55
C THR A 88 7.49 -11.74 5.62
N SER A 89 7.20 -13.02 5.34
CA SER A 89 7.97 -13.82 4.39
C SER A 89 7.84 -13.34 2.94
N LYS A 90 6.69 -12.75 2.58
CA LYS A 90 6.41 -12.22 1.23
C LYS A 90 6.80 -10.76 1.10
N ASN A 91 6.48 -9.95 2.10
CA ASN A 91 6.58 -8.48 2.04
C ASN A 91 7.82 -7.94 2.78
N GLY A 92 8.62 -8.81 3.38
CA GLY A 92 9.74 -8.42 4.23
C GLY A 92 9.30 -7.86 5.59
N ILE A 93 10.30 -7.53 6.41
CA ILE A 93 10.10 -7.11 7.82
C ILE A 93 9.71 -5.64 7.98
N ILE A 94 9.94 -4.81 6.96
CA ILE A 94 9.82 -3.35 7.08
C ILE A 94 8.40 -2.89 7.44
N PRO A 95 7.31 -3.39 6.80
CA PRO A 95 5.94 -3.02 7.18
C PRO A 95 5.57 -3.43 8.60
N LEU A 96 6.05 -4.60 9.04
CA LEU A 96 5.83 -5.08 10.40
C LEU A 96 6.52 -4.17 11.42
N ARG A 97 7.79 -3.82 11.16
CA ARG A 97 8.55 -2.90 12.01
C ARG A 97 7.91 -1.52 12.05
N ASP A 98 7.37 -1.04 10.94
CA ASP A 98 6.68 0.24 10.89
C ASP A 98 5.43 0.26 11.78
N SER A 99 4.66 -0.83 11.75
CA SER A 99 3.50 -1.01 12.63
C SER A 99 3.89 -0.97 14.11
N LEU A 100 4.96 -1.67 14.49
CA LEU A 100 5.50 -1.65 15.86
C LEU A 100 5.99 -0.26 16.28
N VAL A 101 6.67 0.47 15.40
CA VAL A 101 7.13 1.84 15.66
C VAL A 101 5.94 2.79 15.87
N GLN A 102 4.89 2.68 15.06
CA GLN A 102 3.67 3.50 15.20
C GLN A 102 2.95 3.19 16.53
N ILE A 103 2.80 1.90 16.87
CA ILE A 103 2.22 1.47 18.16
C ILE A 103 3.03 2.01 19.34
N SER A 104 4.36 1.91 19.29
CA SER A 104 5.24 2.42 20.36
C SER A 104 5.09 3.92 20.56
N ARG A 105 5.00 4.70 19.48
CA ARG A 105 4.80 6.16 19.53
C ARG A 105 3.43 6.55 20.09
N ASN A 106 2.39 5.80 19.74
CA ASN A 106 1.01 6.10 20.12
C ASN A 106 0.57 5.35 21.40
N TRP A 107 1.47 4.62 22.06
CA TRP A 107 1.12 3.71 23.17
C TRP A 107 0.31 4.38 24.28
N SER A 108 0.69 5.61 24.65
CA SER A 108 0.01 6.38 25.71
C SER A 108 -1.41 6.83 25.33
N GLN A 109 -1.72 6.90 24.03
CA GLN A 109 -3.04 7.27 23.50
C GLN A 109 -3.95 6.06 23.29
N MET A 110 -3.39 4.84 23.34
CA MET A 110 -4.11 3.59 23.08
C MET A 110 -4.78 2.99 24.33
N ASP A 111 -4.72 3.68 25.48
CA ASP A 111 -5.21 3.21 26.78
C ASP A 111 -4.70 1.80 27.16
N LEU A 112 -3.51 1.42 26.67
CA LEU A 112 -2.89 0.13 26.95
C LEU A 112 -2.19 0.14 28.31
N PRO A 113 -2.28 -0.97 29.07
CA PRO A 113 -1.64 -1.05 30.37
C PRO A 113 -0.12 -1.10 30.24
N HIS A 114 0.56 -0.63 31.28
CA HIS A 114 2.02 -0.62 31.42
C HIS A 114 2.75 0.24 30.37
N ASN A 115 4.07 0.30 30.49
CA ASN A 115 4.92 0.93 29.49
C ASN A 115 5.02 0.05 28.25
N CYS A 116 5.19 0.66 27.08
CA CYS A 116 5.40 -0.07 25.83
C CYS A 116 6.63 -0.99 25.95
N PRO A 117 6.49 -2.30 25.68
CA PRO A 117 7.61 -3.25 25.73
C PRO A 117 8.57 -3.09 24.53
N TYR A 118 8.10 -2.46 23.45
CA TYR A 118 8.90 -2.19 22.26
C TYR A 118 9.42 -0.75 22.32
N GLN A 119 10.68 -0.60 22.72
CA GLN A 119 11.38 0.68 22.77
C GLN A 119 12.42 0.72 21.66
N VAL A 120 12.42 1.80 20.89
CA VAL A 120 13.33 1.98 19.75
C VAL A 120 14.16 3.21 20.01
N SER A 121 15.47 3.09 19.87
CA SER A 121 16.39 4.22 19.99
C SER A 121 16.20 5.21 18.84
N ASN A 122 16.67 6.45 19.02
CA ASN A 122 16.59 7.46 17.96
C ASN A 122 17.36 7.04 16.70
N ASP A 123 18.51 6.39 16.85
CA ASP A 123 19.32 5.92 15.72
C ASP A 123 18.60 4.82 14.92
N GLU A 124 17.98 3.87 15.62
CA GLU A 124 17.15 2.84 14.99
C GLU A 124 15.91 3.42 14.29
N LEU A 125 15.29 4.46 14.86
CA LEU A 125 14.19 5.16 14.23
C LEU A 125 14.61 5.90 12.95
N LEU A 126 15.79 6.53 12.95
CA LEU A 126 16.34 7.19 11.76
C LEU A 126 16.65 6.17 10.67
N LYS A 127 17.28 5.06 11.02
CA LYS A 127 17.53 3.95 10.10
C LYS A 127 16.22 3.38 9.52
N HIS A 128 15.23 3.11 10.36
CA HIS A 128 13.93 2.60 9.93
C HIS A 128 13.22 3.56 8.98
N LYS A 129 13.28 4.88 9.22
CA LYS A 129 12.69 5.88 8.31
C LYS A 129 13.29 5.79 6.90
N PHE A 130 14.62 5.61 6.81
CA PHE A 130 15.29 5.45 5.52
C PHE A 130 14.90 4.14 4.83
N GLU A 131 14.90 3.02 5.57
CA GLU A 131 14.48 1.71 5.04
C GLU A 131 13.01 1.72 4.58
N LEU A 132 12.12 2.37 5.34
CA LEU A 132 10.71 2.51 4.99
C LEU A 132 10.51 3.34 3.72
N ALA A 133 11.27 4.42 3.54
CA ALA A 133 11.20 5.22 2.32
C ALA A 133 11.56 4.37 1.08
N ARG A 134 12.70 3.66 1.14
CA ARG A 134 13.12 2.73 0.08
C ARG A 134 12.09 1.64 -0.19
N TYR A 135 11.50 1.06 0.86
CA TYR A 135 10.44 0.06 0.73
C TYR A 135 9.20 0.62 0.02
N LYS A 136 8.78 1.84 0.35
CA LYS A 136 7.62 2.50 -0.30
C LYS A 136 7.90 2.79 -1.77
N ASP A 137 9.08 3.28 -2.10
CA ASP A 137 9.49 3.54 -3.49
C ASP A 137 9.51 2.24 -4.30
N TRP A 138 10.07 1.17 -3.72
CA TRP A 138 10.06 -0.17 -4.30
C TRP A 138 8.65 -0.71 -4.55
N HIS A 139 7.76 -0.60 -3.56
CA HIS A 139 6.38 -1.05 -3.68
C HIS A 139 5.63 -0.24 -4.74
N LYS A 140 5.87 1.08 -4.83
CA LYS A 140 5.26 1.95 -5.84
C LYS A 140 5.69 1.57 -7.25
N LEU A 141 6.99 1.31 -7.45
CA LEU A 141 7.53 0.79 -8.71
C LEU A 141 6.87 -0.53 -9.11
N LYS A 142 6.73 -1.46 -8.15
CA LYS A 142 6.04 -2.75 -8.36
C LYS A 142 4.59 -2.52 -8.82
N SER A 143 3.83 -1.69 -8.10
CA SER A 143 2.42 -1.43 -8.42
C SER A 143 2.23 -0.81 -9.81
N TYR A 144 3.06 0.17 -10.19
CA TYR A 144 3.00 0.73 -11.55
C TYR A 144 3.39 -0.27 -12.62
N THR A 145 4.38 -1.12 -12.35
CA THR A 145 4.77 -2.15 -13.31
C THR A 145 3.63 -3.14 -13.52
N GLN A 146 2.97 -3.57 -12.44
CA GLN A 146 1.79 -4.44 -12.52
C GLN A 146 0.64 -3.80 -13.29
N GLU A 147 0.37 -2.51 -13.07
CA GLU A 147 -0.65 -1.77 -13.80
C GLU A 147 -0.36 -1.69 -15.31
N LEU A 148 0.89 -1.40 -15.69
CA LEU A 148 1.34 -1.31 -17.08
C LEU A 148 1.33 -2.67 -17.81
N LEU A 149 1.62 -3.75 -17.09
CA LEU A 149 1.64 -5.10 -17.63
C LEU A 149 0.28 -5.80 -17.54
N HIS A 150 -0.68 -5.22 -16.82
CA HIS A 150 -1.92 -5.87 -16.40
C HIS A 150 -1.66 -7.22 -15.72
N SER A 151 -0.62 -7.28 -14.90
CA SER A 151 -0.22 -8.47 -14.15
C SER A 151 -0.60 -8.38 -12.69
N ASP A 152 -0.61 -9.53 -12.01
CA ASP A 152 -0.83 -9.58 -10.57
C ASP A 152 0.48 -9.72 -9.76
N ASP A 153 0.32 -10.01 -8.47
CA ASP A 153 1.37 -10.18 -7.49
C ASP A 153 2.29 -11.38 -7.74
N ASP A 154 1.78 -12.38 -8.46
CA ASP A 154 2.51 -13.60 -8.83
C ASP A 154 3.03 -13.52 -10.29
N GLY A 155 2.78 -12.40 -10.97
CA GLY A 155 3.17 -12.17 -12.36
C GLY A 155 2.23 -12.83 -13.37
N TRP A 156 1.05 -13.27 -12.94
CA TRP A 156 0.04 -13.82 -13.84
C TRP A 156 -0.50 -12.73 -14.76
N VAL A 157 -0.71 -13.08 -16.03
CA VAL A 157 -1.22 -12.18 -17.08
C VAL A 157 -2.50 -12.80 -17.67
N PRO A 158 -3.57 -12.01 -17.86
CA PRO A 158 -4.80 -12.49 -18.47
C PRO A 158 -4.58 -13.10 -19.87
N PRO A 159 -5.23 -14.23 -20.20
CA PRO A 159 -5.04 -14.91 -21.49
C PRO A 159 -5.57 -14.11 -22.69
N GLN A 160 -6.33 -13.04 -22.46
CA GLN A 160 -6.81 -12.13 -23.50
C GLN A 160 -5.72 -11.19 -24.02
N LEU A 161 -4.62 -11.04 -23.28
CA LEU A 161 -3.48 -10.22 -23.67
C LEU A 161 -2.46 -11.03 -24.47
N ASP A 162 -1.76 -10.34 -25.35
CA ASP A 162 -0.65 -10.91 -26.11
C ASP A 162 0.57 -11.05 -25.18
N PHE A 163 0.83 -12.28 -24.74
CA PHE A 163 1.87 -12.57 -23.76
C PHE A 163 3.27 -12.16 -24.24
N ASP A 164 3.58 -12.30 -25.54
CA ASP A 164 4.88 -11.93 -26.08
C ASP A 164 5.09 -10.41 -26.01
N LYS A 165 4.02 -9.63 -26.25
CA LYS A 165 4.07 -8.17 -26.06
C LYS A 165 4.23 -7.77 -24.61
N VAL A 166 3.56 -8.47 -23.68
CA VAL A 166 3.71 -8.20 -22.24
C VAL A 166 5.13 -8.52 -21.78
N LYS A 167 5.71 -9.63 -22.26
CA LYS A 167 7.11 -10.00 -21.98
C LYS A 167 8.10 -8.98 -22.54
N ALA A 168 7.88 -8.47 -23.76
CA ALA A 168 8.71 -7.41 -24.34
C ALA A 168 8.67 -6.13 -23.49
N ARG A 169 7.48 -5.68 -23.10
CA ARG A 169 7.31 -4.50 -22.21
C ARG A 169 7.95 -4.70 -20.84
N HIS A 170 7.83 -5.89 -20.27
CA HIS A 170 8.50 -6.24 -19.01
C HIS A 170 10.02 -6.09 -19.13
N ALA A 171 10.62 -6.58 -20.23
CA ALA A 171 12.04 -6.44 -20.48
C ALA A 171 12.48 -4.97 -20.62
N GLU A 172 11.68 -4.13 -21.27
CA GLU A 172 11.93 -2.68 -21.37
C GLU A 172 11.90 -2.00 -19.99
N LEU A 173 10.88 -2.29 -19.18
CA LEU A 173 10.77 -1.75 -17.81
C LEU A 173 11.92 -2.22 -16.91
N PHE A 174 12.32 -3.48 -17.03
CA PHE A 174 13.45 -4.02 -16.29
C PHE A 174 14.77 -3.35 -16.69
N GLN A 175 14.99 -3.09 -17.98
CA GLN A 175 16.18 -2.36 -18.44
C GLN A 175 16.23 -0.94 -17.89
N LEU A 176 15.09 -0.22 -17.89
CA LEU A 176 15.00 1.12 -17.32
C LEU A 176 15.30 1.11 -15.81
N TYR A 177 14.76 0.13 -15.09
CA TYR A 177 15.06 -0.09 -13.68
C TYR A 177 16.55 -0.31 -13.42
N MET A 178 17.17 -1.23 -14.17
CA MET A 178 18.59 -1.55 -14.04
C MET A 178 19.49 -0.35 -14.32
N GLN A 179 19.18 0.44 -15.36
CA GLN A 179 19.94 1.66 -15.66
C GLN A 179 19.95 2.63 -14.49
N LYS A 180 18.81 2.80 -13.82
CA LYS A 180 18.69 3.73 -12.69
C LYS A 180 19.34 3.19 -11.42
N GLU A 181 19.06 1.95 -11.04
CA GLU A 181 19.55 1.41 -9.76
C GLU A 181 21.05 1.12 -9.76
N THR A 182 21.65 0.83 -10.93
CA THR A 182 23.09 0.59 -11.03
C THR A 182 23.95 1.84 -10.84
N GLU A 183 23.33 3.02 -10.80
CA GLU A 183 24.00 4.27 -10.40
C GLU A 183 24.37 4.25 -8.90
N GLU A 184 23.58 3.55 -8.07
CA GLU A 184 23.74 3.52 -6.61
C GLU A 184 24.14 2.15 -6.06
N LEU A 185 23.75 1.05 -6.74
CA LEU A 185 23.92 -0.32 -6.26
C LEU A 185 24.71 -1.17 -7.28
N PRO A 186 25.45 -2.19 -6.81
CA PRO A 186 25.99 -3.20 -7.71
C PRO A 186 24.88 -3.90 -8.49
N GLU A 187 25.15 -4.24 -9.76
CA GLU A 187 24.19 -4.86 -10.68
C GLU A 187 23.52 -6.11 -10.08
N GLU A 188 24.30 -6.94 -9.40
CA GLU A 188 23.82 -8.18 -8.77
C GLU A 188 22.88 -7.93 -7.58
N GLU A 189 23.02 -6.80 -6.88
CA GLU A 189 22.10 -6.42 -5.81
C GLU A 189 20.82 -5.81 -6.39
N ALA A 190 20.93 -4.96 -7.42
CA ALA A 190 19.78 -4.41 -8.12
C ALA A 190 18.89 -5.51 -8.72
N LYS A 191 19.48 -6.53 -9.37
CA LYS A 191 18.73 -7.68 -9.90
C LYS A 191 17.90 -8.40 -8.84
N LYS A 192 18.44 -8.58 -7.63
CA LYS A 192 17.74 -9.24 -6.50
C LYS A 192 16.59 -8.42 -5.95
N LEU A 193 16.61 -7.10 -6.17
CA LEU A 193 15.55 -6.20 -5.77
C LEU A 193 14.45 -6.11 -6.82
N TRP A 194 14.59 -6.71 -8.00
CA TRP A 194 13.46 -6.81 -8.93
C TRP A 194 12.40 -7.80 -8.42
N PHE A 195 11.11 -7.50 -8.64
CA PHE A 195 10.00 -8.28 -8.08
C PHE A 195 9.71 -9.58 -8.86
N TYR A 196 10.08 -9.67 -10.13
CA TYR A 196 9.95 -10.89 -10.95
C TYR A 196 11.31 -11.57 -11.09
N ILE A 197 11.68 -12.34 -10.08
CA ILE A 197 12.92 -13.12 -10.07
C ILE A 197 12.61 -14.51 -10.61
N ASP A 198 13.35 -14.93 -11.64
CA ASP A 198 13.30 -16.31 -12.12
C ASP A 198 13.76 -17.23 -10.98
N ARG A 199 12.84 -18.08 -10.51
CA ARG A 199 13.18 -19.15 -9.58
C ARG A 199 13.71 -20.32 -10.42
N GLU A 200 15.03 -20.48 -10.45
CA GLU A 200 15.70 -21.69 -10.94
C GLU A 200 15.33 -22.94 -10.12
#